data_AF-A0A134AVM8-F1
#
_entry.id   AF-A0A134AVM8-F1
#
_cell.length_a   1.000
_cell.length_b   1.000
_cell.length_c   1.000
_cell.angle_alpha   90.00
_cell.angle_beta   90.00
_cell.angle_gamma   90.00
#
_symmetry.space_group_name_H-M   'P 1'
#
loop_
_entity.id
_entity.type
_entity.pdbx_description
1 polymer ?
#
loop_
_entity_poly.entity_id
_entity_poly.type
_entity_poly.pdbx_seq_one_letter_code
_entity_poly.pdbx_strand_id
1 'polypeptide(L)' 'MFEIIEKIAKDEAHDKRYRDHSLVGNYKGIRECHIESDFLLIYEK' A
#
# COMPACT_ATOMS: atom_id res chain seq x y z
N MET A 1 6.74 11.69 -8.60
CA MET A 1 5.49 11.02 -9.03
C MET A 1 5.22 9.70 -8.30
N PHE A 2 6.20 9.10 -7.61
CA PHE A 2 5.98 7.87 -6.84
C PHE A 2 6.55 7.92 -5.42
N GLU A 3 6.52 9.09 -4.75
CA GLU A 3 7.08 9.24 -3.40
C GLU A 3 6.52 8.22 -2.40
N ILE A 4 5.24 7.82 -2.57
CA ILE A 4 4.63 6.79 -1.74
C ILE A 4 5.24 5.40 -1.99
N ILE A 5 5.58 5.06 -3.23
CA ILE A 5 6.23 3.79 -3.56
C ILE A 5 7.64 3.75 -2.99
N GLU A 6 8.38 4.86 -3.09
CA GLU A 6 9.73 4.94 -2.50
C GLU A 6 9.69 4.81 -0.98
N LYS A 7 8.70 5.42 -0.32
CA LYS A 7 8.49 5.28 1.12
C LYS A 7 8.15 3.84 1.51
N ILE A 8 7.25 3.20 0.78
CA ILE A 8 6.90 1.78 0.99
C ILE A 8 8.13 0.89 0.81
N ALA A 9 8.93 1.12 -0.24
CA ALA A 9 10.14 0.35 -0.52
C ALA A 9 11.25 0.53 0.53
N LYS A 10 11.30 1.69 1.19
CA LYS A 10 12.24 2.00 2.28
C LYS A 10 11.71 1.62 3.67
N ASP A 11 10.51 1.05 3.73
CA ASP A 11 9.78 0.76 4.96
C ASP A 11 9.59 1.99 5.88
N GLU A 12 9.45 3.17 5.26
CA GLU A 12 9.23 4.43 5.96
C GLU A 12 7.76 4.60 6.34
N ALA A 13 7.53 5.26 7.47
CA ALA A 13 6.20 5.66 7.90
C ALA A 13 5.55 6.57 6.83
N HIS A 14 4.40 6.14 6.33
CA HIS A 14 3.60 6.90 5.40
C HIS A 14 2.27 7.30 6.05
N ASP A 15 1.61 8.28 5.43
CA ASP A 15 0.40 8.88 5.97
C ASP A 15 -0.75 7.86 6.01
N LYS A 16 -1.51 7.84 7.11
CA LYS A 16 -2.66 6.94 7.29
C LYS A 16 -3.75 7.16 6.25
N ARG A 17 -3.75 8.30 5.55
CA ARG A 17 -4.65 8.57 4.42
C ARG A 17 -4.62 7.49 3.34
N TYR A 18 -3.50 6.78 3.22
CA TYR A 18 -3.26 5.77 2.21
C TYR A 18 -3.89 4.40 2.51
N ARG A 19 -4.47 4.21 3.70
CA ARG A 19 -5.19 2.97 4.09
C ARG A 19 -4.42 1.69 3.73
N ASP A 20 -3.10 1.67 3.99
CA ASP A 20 -2.31 0.46 3.79
C ASP A 20 -2.80 -0.65 4.75
N HIS A 21 -3.30 -1.75 4.19
CA HIS A 21 -3.68 -2.91 4.97
C HIS A 21 -3.41 -4.23 4.24
N SER A 22 -3.29 -5.30 5.02
CA SER A 22 -3.20 -6.65 4.47
C SER A 22 -4.54 -7.12 3.93
N LEU A 23 -4.50 -7.72 2.75
CA LEU A 23 -5.64 -8.44 2.20
C LEU A 23 -5.85 -9.76 2.95
N VAL A 24 -7.10 -10.21 2.94
CA VAL A 24 -7.56 -11.44 3.60
C VAL A 24 -8.02 -12.48 2.56
N GLY A 25 -8.25 -13.72 3.02
CA GLY A 25 -8.71 -14.81 2.16
C GLY A 25 -7.62 -15.29 1.19
N ASN A 26 -7.94 -15.38 -0.10
CA ASN A 26 -7.04 -15.89 -1.14
C ASN A 26 -5.80 -15.00 -1.37
N TYR A 27 -5.85 -13.74 -0.92
CA TYR A 27 -4.76 -12.78 -1.04
C TYR A 27 -4.02 -12.56 0.27
N LYS A 28 -4.09 -13.53 1.18
CA LYS A 28 -3.37 -13.49 2.46
C LYS A 28 -1.86 -13.36 2.19
N GLY A 29 -1.25 -12.31 2.74
CA GLY A 29 0.17 -11.97 2.54
C GLY A 29 0.39 -10.80 1.56
N ILE A 30 -0.63 -10.48 0.76
CA ILE A 30 -0.64 -9.31 -0.12
C ILE A 30 -1.14 -8.10 0.66
N ARG A 31 -0.63 -6.91 0.32
CA ARG A 31 -1.05 -5.62 0.86
C ARG A 31 -1.73 -4.78 -0.21
N GLU A 32 -2.70 -3.98 0.19
CA GLU A 32 -3.31 -2.95 -0.65
C GLU A 32 -3.21 -1.58 0.00
N CYS A 33 -2.98 -0.55 -0.84
CA CYS A 33 -2.79 0.83 -0.44
C CYS A 33 -3.57 1.74 -1.40
N HIS A 34 -4.45 2.57 -0.84
CA HIS A 34 -5.30 3.52 -1.56
C HIS A 34 -4.60 4.86 -1.73
N ILE A 35 -4.02 5.11 -2.89
CA ILE A 35 -3.32 6.37 -3.20
C ILE A 35 -4.33 7.48 -3.53
N GLU A 36 -5.36 7.15 -4.30
CA GLU A 36 -6.54 7.99 -4.56
C GLU A 36 -7.81 7.13 -4.51
N SER A 37 -9.00 7.74 -4.65
CA SER A 37 -10.28 7.02 -4.54
C SER A 37 -10.38 5.82 -5.49
N ASP A 38 -9.88 5.97 -6.72
CA ASP A 38 -9.86 4.91 -7.75
C ASP A 38 -8.44 4.44 -8.11
N PHE A 39 -7.42 4.82 -7.31
CA PHE A 39 -6.03 4.45 -7.57
C PHE A 39 -5.47 3.62 -6.41
N LEU A 40 -5.36 2.32 -6.67
CA LEU A 40 -4.90 1.29 -5.73
C LEU A 40 -3.51 0.80 -6.11
N LEU A 41 -2.65 0.66 -5.11
CA LEU A 41 -1.38 -0.04 -5.21
C LEU A 41 -1.50 -1.38 -4.47
N ILE A 42 -1.30 -2.48 -5.19
CA ILE A 42 -1.24 -3.83 -4.65
C ILE A 42 0.22 -4.30 -4.70
N TYR A 43 0.73 -4.79 -3.57
CA TYR A 43 2.11 -5.22 -3.46
C TYR A 43 2.29 -6.34 -2.43
N GLU A 44 3.37 -7.10 -2.59
CA GLU A 44 3.85 -8.06 -1.61
C GLU A 44 5.09 -7.46 -0.91
N LYS A 45 5.29 -7.84 0.36
CA LYS A 45 6.42 -7.35 1.17
C LYS A 45 7.44 -8.46 1.38
#